data_AF-A0A933TKV7-F1
#
_entry.id   AF-A0A933TKV7-F1
#
_cell.length_a   1.000
_cell.length_b   1.000
_cell.length_c   1.000
_cell.angle_alpha   90.00
_cell.angle_beta   90.00
_cell.angle_gamma   90.00
#
_symmetry.space_group_name_H-M   'P 1'
#
loop_
_entity.id
_entity.type
_entity.pdbx_description
1 polymer ?
#
loop_
_entity_poly.entity_id
_entity_poly.type
_entity_poly.pdbx_seq_one_letter_code
_entity_poly.pdbx_strand_id
1 'polypeptide(L)'
;MKIMSARDAKNRFGEFLDAARREPVVITRNDRPVGVMISIEDAAETLLPELLLDKEPGYDGWLFDKVSRTQARVASGEARLLEQDEALAALKERVLARRAARTPRTA
;
A
#
# COMPACT_ATOMS: atom_id res chain seq x y z
N MET A 1 8.40 -0.40 -17.82
CA MET A 1 7.01 0.10 -17.89
C MET A 1 6.56 0.00 -19.35
N LYS A 2 5.49 -0.73 -19.63
CA LYS A 2 4.95 -0.94 -20.98
C LYS A 2 3.78 0.02 -21.25
N ILE A 3 3.61 0.48 -22.50
CA ILE A 3 2.46 1.31 -22.91
C ILE A 3 1.66 0.51 -23.94
N MET A 4 0.34 0.51 -23.80
CA MET A 4 -0.56 -0.21 -24.69
C MET A 4 -1.84 0.57 -24.93
N SER A 5 -2.37 0.52 -26.15
CA SER A 5 -3.65 1.16 -26.44
C SER A 5 -4.81 0.42 -25.76
N ALA A 6 -5.88 1.13 -25.44
CA ALA A 6 -7.10 0.53 -24.87
C ALA A 6 -7.71 -0.52 -25.81
N ARG A 7 -7.52 -0.36 -27.13
CA ARG A 7 -7.92 -1.34 -28.14
C ARG A 7 -7.07 -2.61 -28.02
N ASP A 8 -5.76 -2.48 -27.89
CA ASP A 8 -4.85 -3.61 -27.73
C ASP A 8 -5.08 -4.35 -26.42
N ALA A 9 -5.23 -3.63 -25.32
CA ALA A 9 -5.53 -4.21 -24.02
C ALA A 9 -6.85 -5.01 -24.05
N LYS A 10 -7.88 -4.48 -24.72
CA LYS A 10 -9.16 -5.19 -24.92
C LYS A 10 -9.00 -6.45 -25.79
N ASN A 11 -8.29 -6.34 -26.91
CA ASN A 11 -8.20 -7.42 -27.91
C ASN A 11 -7.20 -8.51 -27.50
N ARG A 12 -6.21 -8.19 -26.69
CA ARG A 12 -5.13 -9.08 -26.25
C ARG A 12 -5.04 -9.14 -24.72
N PHE A 13 -6.20 -9.34 -24.08
CA PHE A 13 -6.31 -9.26 -22.63
C PHE A 13 -5.38 -10.24 -21.88
N GLY A 14 -5.16 -11.44 -22.42
CA GLY A 14 -4.20 -12.40 -21.84
C GLY A 14 -2.75 -11.89 -21.85
N GLU A 15 -2.27 -11.39 -23.00
CA GLU A 15 -0.93 -10.79 -23.11
C GLU A 15 -0.78 -9.55 -22.22
N PHE A 16 -1.87 -8.78 -22.08
CA PHE A 16 -1.93 -7.62 -21.21
C PHE A 16 -1.79 -7.99 -19.73
N LEU A 17 -2.49 -9.02 -19.25
CA LEU A 17 -2.35 -9.52 -17.89
C LEU A 17 -0.93 -10.04 -17.62
N ASP A 18 -0.38 -10.83 -18.56
CA ASP A 18 0.97 -11.38 -18.43
C ASP A 18 2.05 -10.30 -18.42
N ALA A 19 1.82 -9.19 -19.13
CA ALA A 19 2.69 -8.02 -19.08
C ALA A 19 2.59 -7.29 -17.74
N ALA A 20 1.36 -7.04 -17.26
CA ALA A 20 1.13 -6.32 -16.00
C ALA A 20 1.60 -7.07 -14.75
N ARG A 21 1.72 -8.40 -14.82
CA ARG A 21 2.35 -9.21 -13.76
C ARG A 21 3.86 -9.08 -13.70
N ARG A 22 4.51 -8.64 -14.78
CA ARG A 22 5.98 -8.49 -14.86
C ARG A 22 6.43 -7.05 -14.67
N GLU A 23 5.62 -6.09 -15.15
CA GLU A 23 5.91 -4.68 -15.04
C GLU A 23 4.62 -3.83 -15.17
N PRO A 24 4.59 -2.60 -14.62
CA PRO A 24 3.47 -1.68 -14.82
C PRO A 24 3.15 -1.42 -16.29
N VAL A 25 1.86 -1.51 -16.64
CA VAL A 25 1.35 -1.26 -17.99
C VAL A 25 0.42 -0.04 -17.99
N VAL A 26 0.76 0.98 -18.77
CA VAL A 26 -0.08 2.17 -19.00
C VAL A 26 -1.00 1.93 -20.19
N ILE A 27 -2.28 2.18 -20.00
CA ILE A 27 -3.31 2.09 -21.03
C ILE A 27 -3.54 3.49 -21.62
N THR A 28 -3.48 3.62 -22.94
CA THR A 28 -3.76 4.89 -23.64
C THR A 28 -5.00 4.80 -24.52
N ARG A 29 -5.72 5.92 -24.69
CA ARG A 29 -6.79 6.08 -25.68
C ARG A 29 -6.51 7.34 -26.48
N ASN A 30 -6.40 7.23 -27.81
CA ASN A 30 -6.01 8.34 -28.69
C ASN A 30 -4.74 9.06 -28.19
N ASP A 31 -3.70 8.27 -27.88
CA ASP A 31 -2.41 8.72 -27.34
C ASP A 31 -2.46 9.43 -25.98
N ARG A 32 -3.62 9.42 -25.30
CA ARG A 32 -3.77 9.95 -23.93
C ARG A 32 -3.77 8.82 -22.91
N PRO A 33 -2.95 8.87 -21.85
CA PRO A 33 -3.02 7.91 -20.74
C PRO A 33 -4.40 7.95 -20.08
N VAL A 34 -5.03 6.79 -19.90
CA VAL A 34 -6.36 6.65 -19.30
C VAL A 34 -6.41 5.67 -18.12
N GLY A 35 -5.36 4.86 -17.92
CA GLY A 35 -5.28 3.94 -16.81
C GLY A 35 -3.90 3.31 -16.69
N VAL A 36 -3.65 2.68 -15.55
CA VAL A 36 -2.45 1.87 -15.31
C VAL A 36 -2.87 0.56 -14.69
N MET A 37 -2.25 -0.54 -15.09
CA MET A 37 -2.37 -1.84 -14.45
C MET A 37 -1.02 -2.23 -13.88
N ILE A 38 -1.01 -2.63 -12.61
CA ILE A 38 0.17 -3.06 -11.86
C ILE A 38 -0.16 -4.38 -11.17
N SER A 39 0.83 -5.22 -10.91
CA SER A 39 0.62 -6.43 -10.11
C SER A 39 0.26 -6.07 -8.66
N ILE A 40 -0.48 -6.93 -7.96
CA ILE A 40 -0.85 -6.67 -6.55
C ILE A 40 0.40 -6.75 -5.67
N GLU A 41 1.37 -7.57 -6.05
CA GLU A 41 2.67 -7.70 -5.39
C GLU A 41 3.46 -6.38 -5.49
N ASP A 42 3.56 -5.79 -6.70
CA ASP A 42 4.20 -4.49 -6.89
C ASP A 42 3.40 -3.36 -6.23
N ALA A 43 2.06 -3.46 -6.25
CA ALA A 43 1.20 -2.50 -5.57
C ALA A 43 1.46 -2.51 -4.06
N ALA A 44 1.61 -3.69 -3.44
CA ALA A 44 1.85 -3.87 -2.01
C ALA A 44 3.17 -3.27 -1.52
N GLU A 45 4.13 -3.02 -2.42
CA GLU A 45 5.36 -2.29 -2.10
C GLU A 45 5.20 -0.76 -2.18
N THR A 46 4.02 -0.28 -2.58
CA THR A 46 3.66 1.15 -2.65
C THR A 46 2.52 1.49 -1.70
N LEU A 47 2.17 2.78 -1.59
CA LEU A 47 0.99 3.24 -0.84
C LEU A 47 -0.33 3.14 -1.64
N LEU A 48 -0.29 2.61 -2.86
CA LEU A 48 -1.45 2.55 -3.75
C LEU A 48 -2.58 1.64 -3.23
N PRO A 49 -2.31 0.46 -2.65
CA PRO A 49 -3.36 -0.39 -2.10
C PRO A 49 -4.12 0.29 -0.96
N GLU A 50 -3.43 1.01 -0.07
CA GLU A 50 -4.06 1.71 1.05
C GLU A 50 -4.85 2.95 0.62
N LEU A 51 -4.54 3.50 -0.56
CA LEU A 51 -5.21 4.67 -1.13
C LEU A 51 -6.40 4.30 -2.03
N LEU A 52 -6.34 3.13 -2.69
CA LEU A 52 -7.27 2.75 -3.76
C LEU A 52 -8.18 1.56 -3.44
N LEU A 53 -7.83 0.70 -2.48
CA LEU A 53 -8.72 -0.36 -2.03
C LEU A 53 -9.72 0.21 -1.03
N ASP A 54 -11.01 -0.01 -1.29
CA ASP A 54 -12.08 0.34 -0.36
C ASP A 54 -11.77 -0.29 1.00
N LYS A 55 -11.52 0.58 1.97
CA LYS A 55 -11.30 0.20 3.35
C LYS A 55 -12.60 -0.38 3.89
N GLU A 56 -12.51 -1.43 4.71
CA GLU A 56 -13.70 -2.02 5.31
C GLU A 56 -14.59 -0.94 5.96
N PRO A 57 -15.92 -1.03 5.82
CA PRO A 57 -16.85 -0.08 6.43
C PRO A 57 -16.51 0.12 7.92
N GLY A 58 -16.21 1.36 8.32
CA GLY A 58 -15.81 1.70 9.69
C GLY A 58 -14.31 1.91 9.91
N TYR A 59 -13.45 1.59 8.93
CA TYR A 59 -12.02 1.90 9.00
C TYR A 59 -11.76 3.39 9.18
N ASP A 60 -12.49 4.25 8.46
CA ASP A 60 -12.28 5.70 8.52
C ASP A 60 -12.63 6.26 9.90
N GLY A 61 -13.72 5.77 10.52
CA GLY A 61 -14.09 6.13 11.88
C GLY A 61 -13.04 5.67 12.90
N TRP A 62 -12.58 4.42 12.78
CA TRP A 62 -11.50 3.89 13.62
C TRP A 62 -10.19 4.69 13.45
N LEU A 63 -9.81 5.03 12.22
CA LEU A 63 -8.59 5.77 11.92
C LEU A 63 -8.69 7.18 12.51
N PHE A 64 -9.83 7.84 12.33
CA PHE A 64 -10.09 9.15 12.91
C PHE A 64 -9.98 9.13 14.44
N ASP A 65 -10.59 8.15 15.11
CA ASP A 65 -10.51 7.98 16.55
C ASP A 65 -9.07 7.74 17.03
N LYS A 66 -8.32 6.90 16.30
CA LYS A 66 -6.94 6.57 16.63
C LYS A 66 -6.00 7.77 16.50
N VAL A 67 -6.13 8.53 15.42
CA VAL A 67 -5.34 9.74 15.17
C VAL A 67 -5.71 10.80 16.21
N SER A 68 -7.00 11.06 16.43
CA SER A 68 -7.47 12.05 17.40
C SER A 68 -6.99 11.74 18.82
N ARG A 69 -7.07 10.47 19.24
CA ARG A 69 -6.55 10.02 20.55
C ARG A 69 -5.05 10.20 20.67
N THR A 70 -4.30 9.94 19.60
CA THR A 70 -2.84 10.11 19.60
C THR A 70 -2.48 11.59 19.70
N GLN A 71 -3.15 12.45 18.93
CA GLN A 71 -2.95 13.90 19.00
C GLN A 71 -3.26 14.45 20.41
N ALA A 72 -4.36 14.02 21.03
CA ALA A 72 -4.70 14.43 22.39
C ALA A 72 -3.61 14.06 23.40
N ARG A 73 -3.05 12.85 23.31
CA ARG A 73 -1.94 12.40 24.19
C ARG A 73 -0.63 13.16 23.94
N VAL A 74 -0.38 13.54 22.68
CA VAL A 74 0.78 14.40 22.36
C VAL A 74 0.57 15.79 22.95
N ALA A 75 -0.62 16.38 22.78
CA ALA A 75 -0.95 17.69 23.30
C ALA A 75 -0.93 17.76 24.84
N SER A 76 -1.35 16.68 25.53
CA SER A 76 -1.30 16.58 27.00
C SER A 76 0.08 16.23 27.55
N GLY A 77 1.07 15.95 26.70
CA GLY A 77 2.41 15.50 27.11
C GLY A 77 2.49 14.05 27.61
N GLU A 78 1.39 13.30 27.54
CA GLU A 78 1.34 11.87 27.89
C GLU A 78 2.04 10.96 26.86
N ALA A 79 2.18 11.43 25.62
CA ALA A 79 2.89 10.70 24.59
C ALA A 79 4.38 11.04 24.61
N ARG A 80 5.22 10.01 24.75
CA ARG A 80 6.66 10.15 24.53
C ARG A 80 6.93 10.50 23.06
N LEU A 81 7.54 11.65 22.84
CA LEU A 81 8.09 12.04 21.55
C LEU A 81 9.50 11.45 21.41
N LEU A 82 9.83 11.01 20.20
CA LEU A 82 11.13 10.47 19.85
C LEU A 82 11.66 11.26 18.67
N GLU A 83 12.97 11.48 18.65
CA GLU A 83 13.64 11.95 17.44
C GLU A 83 13.48 10.93 16.32
N GLN A 84 13.50 11.41 15.08
CA GLN A 84 13.15 10.60 13.91
C GLN A 84 13.99 9.31 13.82
N ASP A 85 15.29 9.40 14.03
CA ASP A 85 16.21 8.25 13.94
C ASP A 85 15.91 7.20 15.02
N GLU A 86 15.61 7.64 16.24
CA GLU A 86 15.22 6.77 17.34
C GLU A 86 13.87 6.10 17.09
N ALA A 87 12.91 6.84 16.51
CA ALA A 87 11.60 6.33 16.15
C ALA A 87 11.70 5.22 15.10
N LEU A 88 12.53 5.42 14.06
CA LEU A 88 12.76 4.43 13.01
C LEU A 88 13.45 3.17 13.53
N ALA A 89 14.45 3.32 14.41
CA ALA A 89 15.12 2.19 15.07
C ALA A 89 14.13 1.36 15.90
N ALA A 90 13.34 2.02 16.76
CA ALA A 90 12.35 1.35 17.60
C ALA A 90 11.22 0.68 16.78
N LEU A 91 10.81 1.29 15.67
CA LEU A 91 9.84 0.70 14.75
C LEU A 91 10.40 -0.58 14.11
N LYS A 92 11.64 -0.54 13.62
CA LYS A 92 12.30 -1.70 13.00
C LYS A 92 12.36 -2.88 13.98
N GLU A 93 12.78 -2.65 15.22
CA GLU A 93 12.81 -3.69 16.26
C GLU A 93 11.43 -4.29 16.52
N ARG A 94 10.39 -3.43 16.66
CA ARG A 94 9.01 -3.89 16.87
C ARG A 94 8.48 -4.72 15.71
N VAL A 95 8.78 -4.34 14.48
CA VAL A 95 8.36 -5.08 13.28
C VAL A 95 9.04 -6.45 13.23
N LEU A 96 10.34 -6.50 13.50
CA LEU A 96 11.10 -7.76 13.55
C LEU A 96 10.56 -8.69 14.65
N ALA A 97 10.30 -8.16 15.85
CA ALA A 97 9.72 -8.94 16.95
C ALA A 97 8.33 -9.49 16.60
N ARG A 98 7.46 -8.68 15.97
CA ARG A 98 6.14 -9.14 15.52
C ARG A 98 6.21 -10.23 14.45
N ARG A 99 7.18 -10.13 13.53
CA ARG A 99 7.41 -11.14 12.49
C ARG A 99 7.89 -12.46 13.11
N ALA A 100 8.83 -12.41 14.05
CA ALA A 100 9.30 -13.59 14.78
C ALA A 100 8.19 -14.27 15.61
N ALA A 101 7.30 -13.48 16.21
CA ALA A 101 6.14 -14.01 16.96
C ALA A 101 5.04 -14.61 16.07
N ARG A 102 5.01 -14.29 14.77
CA ARG A 102 4.04 -14.84 13.79
C ARG A 102 4.53 -16.11 13.09
N THR A 103 5.77 -16.54 13.31
CA THR A 103 6.26 -17.81 12.77
C THR A 103 5.46 -18.95 13.41
N PRO A 104 4.69 -19.74 12.64
CA PRO A 104 3.94 -20.85 13.21
C PRO A 104 4.92 -21.84 13.83
N ARG A 105 4.68 -22.19 15.09
CA ARG A 105 5.36 -23.26 15.79
C ARG A 105 4.93 -24.56 15.10
N THR A 106 5.67 -24.97 14.07
CA THR A 106 5.49 -26.26 13.39
C THR A 106 5.69 -27.37 14.42
N ALA A 107 4.60 -28.07 14.72
CA ALA A 107 4.55 -29.40 15.30
C ALA A 107 3.68 -30.24 14.36
#